data_AF-A0A929C2S5-F1
#
_entry.id   AF-A0A929C2S5-F1
#
_cell.length_a   1.000
_cell.length_b   1.000
_cell.length_c   1.000
_cell.angle_alpha   90.00
_cell.angle_beta   90.00
_cell.angle_gamma   90.00
#
_symmetry.space_group_name_H-M   'P 1'
#
loop_
_entity.id
_entity.type
_entity.pdbx_description
1 polymer ?
#
loop_
_entity_poly.entity_id
_entity_poly.type
_entity_poly.pdbx_seq_one_letter_code
_entity_poly.pdbx_strand_id
1 'polypeptide(L)'
;MRRLPPRVIIVSILLMIALGLLILNLSGFLQPVQNLVARPIISVQTWFSLRFSALRDVLASPRDMATLRGEVNRLEAENALLQQEIISLREQAAEADVLAALLNYARSQPQSRYLATNVIGRDVSPFIRSILIGGGSDAGISKGMPVVTSRGLVGRVVEVFATYSRVQLITDPENAVNVKFQESRTEGVLTAKLNGELVVDLIDLNAELSQGELVLTSGLGGKYPADIPIGRILSIHHRDYDLFQQATIQSSVEFDQLDIVLVITNFRPLIFEQPNP
;
A
#
# COMPACT_ATOMS: atom_id res chain seq x y z
N MET A 1 33.37 54.57 -110.41
CA MET A 1 33.74 54.48 -108.98
C MET A 1 32.52 54.79 -108.12
N ARG A 2 31.82 53.76 -107.60
CA ARG A 2 30.60 53.90 -106.78
C ARG A 2 30.98 53.78 -105.31
N ARG A 3 30.78 54.83 -104.51
CA ARG A 3 31.02 54.83 -103.06
C ARG A 3 29.96 53.98 -102.38
N LEU A 4 30.36 52.98 -101.59
CA LEU A 4 29.44 52.12 -100.83
C LEU A 4 28.72 52.93 -99.74
N PRO A 5 27.43 52.66 -99.47
CA PRO A 5 26.65 53.39 -98.48
C PRO A 5 27.16 53.11 -97.05
N PRO A 6 27.12 54.09 -96.12
CA PRO A 6 27.74 54.00 -94.79
C PRO A 6 27.21 52.85 -93.92
N ARG A 7 25.99 52.36 -94.19
CA ARG A 7 25.39 51.20 -93.51
C ARG A 7 26.11 49.89 -93.83
N VAL A 8 26.68 49.74 -95.03
CA VAL A 8 27.42 48.52 -95.42
C VAL A 8 28.77 48.44 -94.72
N ILE A 9 29.39 49.60 -94.44
CA ILE A 9 30.66 49.68 -93.69
C ILE A 9 30.45 49.32 -92.21
N ILE A 10 29.33 49.74 -91.60
CA ILE A 10 29.02 49.40 -90.21
C ILE A 10 28.74 47.90 -90.06
N VAL A 11 28.00 47.31 -91.02
CA VAL A 11 27.70 45.87 -91.01
C VAL A 11 28.97 45.05 -91.23
N SER A 12 29.88 45.47 -92.12
CA SER A 12 31.14 44.75 -92.33
C SER A 12 32.07 44.84 -91.10
N ILE A 13 32.11 45.98 -90.40
CA ILE A 13 32.87 46.14 -89.15
C ILE A 13 32.29 45.23 -88.04
N LEU A 14 30.96 45.21 -87.87
CA LEU A 14 30.32 44.32 -86.90
C LEU A 14 30.56 42.85 -87.20
N LEU A 15 30.52 42.46 -88.48
CA LEU A 15 30.82 41.09 -88.90
C LEU A 15 32.29 40.73 -88.63
N MET A 16 33.21 41.67 -88.84
CA MET A 16 34.63 41.47 -88.56
C MET A 16 34.92 41.37 -87.06
N ILE A 17 34.22 42.15 -86.22
CA ILE A 17 34.32 42.07 -84.75
C ILE A 17 33.74 40.74 -84.25
N ALA A 18 32.59 40.32 -84.77
CA ALA A 18 31.99 39.03 -84.42
C ALA A 18 32.88 37.85 -84.83
N LEU A 19 33.49 37.92 -86.03
CA LEU A 19 34.42 36.91 -86.51
C LEU A 19 35.72 36.92 -85.71
N GLY A 20 36.21 38.10 -85.32
CA GLY A 20 37.36 38.25 -84.42
C GLY A 20 37.12 37.64 -83.05
N LEU A 21 35.96 37.90 -82.44
CA LEU A 21 35.54 37.29 -81.17
C LEU A 21 35.38 35.77 -81.27
N LEU A 22 34.87 35.28 -82.40
CA LEU A 22 34.76 33.84 -82.66
C LEU A 22 36.14 33.18 -82.77
N ILE A 23 37.08 33.80 -83.49
CA ILE A 23 38.47 33.30 -83.63
C ILE A 23 39.20 33.35 -82.28
N LEU A 24 38.98 34.38 -81.47
CA LEU A 24 39.50 34.46 -80.09
C LEU A 24 38.94 33.39 -79.16
N ASN A 25 37.70 32.95 -79.37
CA ASN A 25 37.11 31.84 -78.61
C ASN A 25 37.70 30.48 -79.05
N LEU A 26 37.91 30.29 -80.35
CA LEU A 26 38.50 29.05 -80.90
C LEU A 26 39.99 28.90 -80.60
N SER A 27 40.73 29.99 -80.36
CA SER A 27 42.18 29.95 -80.08
C SER A 27 42.54 29.51 -78.65
N GLY A 28 41.57 29.29 -77.77
CA GLY A 28 41.79 28.77 -76.42
C GLY A 28 42.46 29.76 -75.44
N PHE A 29 42.72 31.01 -75.85
CA PHE A 29 43.41 32.03 -75.04
C PHE A 29 42.61 32.48 -73.80
N LEU A 30 41.31 32.16 -73.73
CA LEU A 30 40.41 32.47 -72.60
C LEU A 30 40.26 31.32 -71.58
N GLN A 31 40.85 30.15 -71.82
CA GLN A 31 40.72 28.99 -70.93
C GLN A 31 41.40 29.10 -69.54
N PRO A 32 42.51 29.84 -69.34
CA PRO A 32 43.13 29.93 -68.01
C PRO A 32 42.26 30.62 -66.95
N VAL A 33 41.37 31.53 -67.36
CA VAL A 33 40.55 32.34 -66.45
C VAL A 33 39.32 31.57 -65.95
N GLN A 34 38.80 30.61 -66.73
CA GLN A 34 37.63 29.82 -66.36
C GLN A 34 37.93 28.75 -65.30
N ASN A 35 39.19 28.31 -65.20
CA ASN A 35 39.60 27.22 -64.30
C ASN A 35 39.94 27.67 -62.87
N LEU A 36 40.01 28.98 -62.59
CA LEU A 36 40.32 29.52 -61.27
C LEU A 36 39.07 29.73 -60.39
N VAL A 37 37.88 29.81 -61.00
CA VAL A 37 36.61 30.08 -60.29
C VAL A 37 35.81 28.79 -60.01
N ALA A 38 35.97 27.74 -60.82
CA ALA A 38 35.11 26.54 -60.74
C ALA A 38 35.59 25.47 -59.73
N ARG A 39 36.80 25.56 -59.18
CA ARG A 39 37.35 24.54 -58.28
C ARG A 39 36.79 24.49 -56.84
N PRO A 40 36.32 25.59 -56.20
CA PRO A 40 35.76 25.49 -54.85
C PRO A 40 34.34 24.91 -54.81
N ILE A 41 33.62 24.93 -55.94
CA ILE A 41 32.17 24.65 -55.99
C ILE A 41 31.85 23.14 -55.98
N ILE A 42 32.75 22.30 -56.52
CA ILE A 42 32.49 20.86 -56.66
C ILE A 42 32.80 20.09 -55.36
N SER A 43 33.75 20.57 -54.54
CA SER A 43 34.12 19.93 -53.27
C SER A 43 33.10 20.14 -52.14
N VAL A 44 32.25 21.18 -52.22
CA VAL A 44 31.21 21.42 -51.22
C VAL A 44 29.99 20.51 -51.44
N GLN A 45 29.74 20.08 -52.68
CA GLN A 45 28.58 19.25 -53.03
C GLN A 45 28.66 17.80 -52.50
N THR A 46 29.85 17.20 -52.39
CA THR A 46 30.01 15.83 -51.88
C THR A 46 30.15 15.75 -50.36
N TRP A 47 30.64 16.80 -49.71
CA TRP A 47 30.71 16.88 -48.24
C TRP A 47 29.33 17.10 -47.61
N PHE A 48 28.46 17.88 -48.27
CA PHE A 48 27.08 18.10 -47.82
C PHE A 48 26.15 16.90 -48.04
N SER A 49 26.33 16.11 -49.11
CA SER A 49 25.42 15.00 -49.43
C SER A 49 25.57 13.79 -48.51
N LEU A 50 26.80 13.50 -48.03
CA LEU A 50 27.06 12.39 -47.10
C LEU A 50 26.60 12.68 -45.66
N ARG A 51 26.50 13.96 -45.26
CA ARG A 51 26.03 14.36 -43.93
C ARG A 51 24.52 14.60 -43.85
N PHE A 52 23.86 14.91 -44.98
CA PHE A 52 22.43 15.24 -44.98
C PHE A 52 21.50 14.02 -45.10
N SER A 53 21.96 12.89 -45.68
CA SER A 53 21.17 11.65 -45.69
C SER A 53 21.07 11.00 -44.30
N ALA A 54 22.16 11.00 -43.53
CA ALA A 54 22.18 10.47 -42.16
C ALA A 54 21.33 11.28 -41.16
N LEU A 55 21.16 12.59 -41.39
CA LEU A 55 20.28 13.43 -40.59
C LEU A 55 18.81 13.29 -41.00
N ARG A 56 18.51 13.01 -42.27
CA ARG A 56 17.12 12.76 -42.71
C ARG A 56 16.59 11.43 -42.20
N ASP A 57 17.38 10.37 -42.08
CA ASP A 57 16.86 9.09 -41.56
C ASP A 57 16.55 9.14 -40.05
N VAL A 58 17.23 10.01 -39.30
CA VAL A 58 16.96 10.24 -37.86
C VAL A 58 15.82 11.26 -37.64
N LEU A 59 15.63 12.23 -38.54
CA LEU A 59 14.59 13.28 -38.42
C LEU A 59 13.30 13.00 -39.22
N ALA A 60 13.31 12.09 -40.19
CA ALA A 60 12.17 11.79 -41.08
C ALA A 60 11.46 10.47 -40.78
N SER A 61 11.62 9.90 -39.58
CA SER A 61 10.77 8.80 -39.11
C SER A 61 9.74 9.27 -38.07
N PRO A 62 8.62 9.94 -38.49
CA PRO A 62 7.43 10.08 -37.65
C PRO A 62 6.93 8.73 -37.09
N ARG A 63 7.29 7.63 -37.76
CA ARG A 63 7.00 6.25 -37.34
C ARG A 63 7.77 5.86 -36.07
N ASP A 64 8.98 6.34 -35.86
CA ASP A 64 9.77 6.00 -34.66
C ASP A 64 9.24 6.70 -33.40
N MET A 65 8.87 7.98 -33.50
CA MET A 65 8.31 8.69 -32.35
C MET A 65 6.92 8.15 -31.93
N ALA A 66 6.09 7.76 -32.89
CA ALA A 66 4.80 7.15 -32.59
C ALA A 66 4.93 5.74 -32.00
N THR A 67 5.89 4.94 -32.50
CA THR A 67 6.17 3.60 -31.97
C THR A 67 6.83 3.65 -30.61
N LEU A 68 7.80 4.56 -30.38
CA LEU A 68 8.40 4.82 -29.06
C LEU A 68 7.36 5.25 -28.02
N ARG A 69 6.45 6.17 -28.38
CA ARG A 69 5.35 6.57 -27.47
C ARG A 69 4.37 5.42 -27.22
N GLY A 70 4.06 4.63 -28.25
CA GLY A 70 3.24 3.43 -28.09
C GLY A 70 3.88 2.41 -27.15
N GLU A 71 5.20 2.24 -27.24
CA GLU A 71 5.98 1.35 -26.38
C GLU A 71 6.04 1.86 -24.93
N VAL A 72 6.25 3.16 -24.72
CA VAL A 72 6.18 3.76 -23.38
C VAL A 72 4.81 3.54 -22.76
N ASN A 73 3.72 3.83 -23.49
CA ASN A 73 2.36 3.61 -22.99
C ASN A 73 2.08 2.13 -22.69
N ARG A 74 2.61 1.21 -23.51
CA ARG A 74 2.51 -0.24 -23.29
C ARG A 74 3.24 -0.67 -22.03
N LEU A 75 4.48 -0.22 -21.87
CA LEU A 75 5.30 -0.52 -20.69
C LEU A 75 4.73 0.11 -19.42
N GLU A 76 4.16 1.31 -19.50
CA GLU A 76 3.47 1.95 -18.37
C GLU A 76 2.21 1.16 -17.97
N ALA A 77 1.41 0.71 -18.95
CA ALA A 77 0.25 -0.13 -18.68
C ALA A 77 0.64 -1.49 -18.09
N GLU A 78 1.69 -2.13 -18.63
CA GLU A 78 2.23 -3.39 -18.10
C GLU A 78 2.78 -3.20 -16.69
N ASN A 79 3.50 -2.10 -16.42
CA ASN A 79 3.99 -1.79 -15.09
C ASN A 79 2.83 -1.56 -14.10
N ALA A 80 1.78 -0.85 -14.50
CA ALA A 80 0.58 -0.67 -13.68
C ALA A 80 -0.11 -2.02 -13.35
N LEU A 81 -0.22 -2.92 -14.33
CA LEU A 81 -0.77 -4.27 -14.11
C LEU A 81 0.10 -5.10 -13.16
N LEU A 82 1.42 -5.11 -13.38
CA LEU A 82 2.37 -5.81 -12.51
C LEU A 82 2.36 -5.24 -11.08
N GLN A 83 2.25 -3.92 -10.92
CA GLN A 83 2.10 -3.29 -9.62
C GLN A 83 0.82 -3.74 -8.92
N GLN A 84 -0.31 -3.80 -9.63
CA GLN A 84 -1.57 -4.31 -9.08
C GLN A 84 -1.46 -5.78 -8.67
N GLU A 85 -0.81 -6.61 -9.48
CA GLU A 85 -0.57 -8.02 -9.17
C GLU A 85 0.32 -8.18 -7.92
N ILE A 86 1.39 -7.40 -7.80
CA ILE A 86 2.25 -7.38 -6.60
C ILE A 86 1.45 -7.00 -5.35
N ILE A 87 0.55 -6.02 -5.44
CA ILE A 87 -0.31 -5.62 -4.32
C ILE A 87 -1.21 -6.79 -3.91
N SER A 88 -1.91 -7.41 -4.86
CA SER A 88 -2.80 -8.54 -4.57
C SER A 88 -2.06 -9.74 -3.98
N LEU A 89 -0.89 -10.08 -4.50
CA LEU A 89 -0.07 -11.18 -3.97
C LEU A 89 0.41 -10.89 -2.54
N ARG A 90 0.74 -9.63 -2.22
CA ARG A 90 1.13 -9.24 -0.86
C ARG A 90 -0.04 -9.34 0.11
N GLU A 91 -1.24 -8.95 -0.30
CA GLU A 91 -2.45 -9.08 0.51
C GLU A 91 -2.77 -10.55 0.81
N GLN A 92 -2.74 -11.42 -0.21
CA GLN A 92 -2.95 -12.86 -0.05
C GLN A 92 -1.91 -13.51 0.88
N ALA A 93 -0.65 -13.11 0.76
CA ALA A 93 0.41 -13.59 1.65
C ALA A 93 0.17 -13.16 3.11
N ALA A 94 -0.20 -11.89 3.33
CA ALA A 94 -0.52 -11.40 4.67
C ALA A 94 -1.73 -12.12 5.29
N GLU A 95 -2.79 -12.35 4.51
CA GLU A 95 -3.96 -13.11 4.96
C GLU A 95 -3.59 -14.56 5.32
N ALA A 96 -2.76 -15.22 4.50
CA ALA A 96 -2.29 -16.56 4.77
C ALA A 96 -1.48 -16.64 6.07
N ASP A 97 -0.63 -15.66 6.36
CA ASP A 97 0.13 -15.57 7.62
C ASP A 97 -0.80 -15.41 8.83
N VAL A 98 -1.83 -14.57 8.73
CA VAL A 98 -2.84 -14.39 9.78
C VAL A 98 -3.60 -15.69 10.02
N LEU A 99 -4.12 -16.32 8.96
CA LEU A 99 -4.85 -17.58 9.06
C LEU A 99 -3.98 -18.71 9.64
N ALA A 100 -2.70 -18.78 9.26
CA ALA A 100 -1.75 -19.73 9.83
C ALA A 100 -1.56 -19.50 11.34
N ALA A 101 -1.43 -18.25 11.77
CA ALA A 101 -1.32 -17.90 13.18
C ALA A 101 -2.59 -18.27 13.96
N LEU A 102 -3.78 -18.00 13.42
CA LEU A 102 -5.06 -18.38 14.02
C LEU A 102 -5.22 -19.90 14.13
N LEU A 103 -4.83 -20.64 13.09
CA LEU A 103 -4.86 -22.10 13.10
C LEU A 103 -3.91 -22.68 14.15
N ASN A 104 -2.70 -22.13 14.27
CA ASN A 104 -1.73 -22.55 15.28
C ASN A 104 -2.24 -22.29 16.70
N TYR A 105 -2.89 -21.13 16.93
CA TYR A 105 -3.55 -20.82 18.20
C TYR A 105 -4.68 -21.81 18.51
N ALA A 106 -5.56 -22.08 17.54
CA ALA A 106 -6.66 -23.03 17.72
C ALA A 106 -6.15 -24.44 18.06
N ARG A 107 -5.02 -24.86 17.46
CA ARG A 107 -4.38 -26.16 17.75
C ARG A 107 -3.74 -26.24 19.13
N SER A 108 -3.24 -25.14 19.68
CA SER A 108 -2.63 -25.14 21.01
C SER A 108 -3.65 -25.28 22.15
N GLN A 109 -4.94 -25.03 21.86
CA GLN A 109 -6.04 -25.08 22.82
C GLN A 109 -7.14 -26.06 22.35
N PRO A 110 -6.87 -27.38 22.32
CA PRO A 110 -7.76 -28.37 21.70
C PRO A 110 -9.11 -28.56 22.42
N GLN A 111 -9.24 -28.04 23.64
CA GLN A 111 -10.48 -28.08 24.43
C GLN A 111 -11.54 -27.09 23.91
N SER A 112 -11.13 -26.10 23.12
CA SER A 112 -12.00 -25.05 22.58
C SER A 112 -12.34 -25.31 21.12
N ARG A 113 -13.58 -24.99 20.73
CA ARG A 113 -14.00 -24.97 19.32
C ARG A 113 -13.99 -23.53 18.83
N TYR A 114 -13.30 -23.30 17.73
CA TYR A 114 -13.15 -21.97 17.15
C TYR A 114 -13.88 -21.87 15.83
N LEU A 115 -14.53 -20.72 15.62
CA LEU A 115 -15.05 -20.31 14.32
C LEU A 115 -14.30 -19.05 13.88
N ALA A 116 -13.59 -19.13 12.75
CA ALA A 116 -12.95 -17.97 12.15
C ALA A 116 -14.00 -17.10 11.44
N THR A 117 -13.90 -15.79 11.60
CA THR A 117 -14.82 -14.83 10.98
C THR A 117 -14.11 -13.50 10.74
N ASN A 118 -14.55 -12.80 9.68
CA ASN A 118 -13.99 -11.51 9.29
C ASN A 118 -14.66 -10.39 10.08
N VAL A 119 -13.89 -9.35 10.37
CA VAL A 119 -14.40 -8.08 10.88
C VAL A 119 -14.96 -7.29 9.71
N ILE A 120 -16.27 -7.03 9.73
CA ILE A 120 -17.01 -6.36 8.64
C ILE A 120 -17.36 -4.91 8.96
N GLY A 121 -17.14 -4.47 10.20
CA GLY A 121 -17.44 -3.11 10.61
C GLY A 121 -16.85 -2.79 11.99
N ARG A 122 -16.66 -1.51 12.25
CA ARG A 122 -16.13 -0.98 13.50
C ARG A 122 -16.95 0.21 13.93
N ASP A 123 -17.21 0.32 15.22
CA ASP A 123 -17.83 1.52 15.77
C ASP A 123 -16.83 2.68 15.78
N VAL A 124 -17.31 3.88 15.50
CA VAL A 124 -16.52 5.12 15.53
C VAL A 124 -16.80 5.94 16.80
N SER A 125 -17.73 5.49 17.63
CA SER A 125 -18.06 6.13 18.90
C SER A 125 -16.88 6.06 19.89
N PRO A 126 -16.54 7.17 20.57
CA PRO A 126 -15.54 7.15 21.63
C PRO A 126 -16.06 6.52 22.94
N PHE A 127 -17.38 6.40 23.09
CA PHE A 127 -18.02 5.91 24.32
C PHE A 127 -18.30 4.40 24.29
N ILE A 128 -18.53 3.85 23.09
CA ILE A 128 -18.84 2.44 22.89
C ILE A 128 -17.82 1.89 21.90
N ARG A 129 -17.05 0.90 22.32
CA ARG A 129 -16.02 0.27 21.48
C ARG A 129 -16.47 -1.12 21.11
N SER A 130 -17.01 -1.23 19.90
CA SER A 130 -17.50 -2.49 19.37
C SER A 130 -17.05 -2.73 17.92
N ILE A 131 -17.02 -4.00 17.53
CA ILE A 131 -16.82 -4.41 16.14
C ILE A 131 -17.97 -5.30 15.68
N LEU A 132 -18.21 -5.31 14.38
CA LEU A 132 -19.14 -6.22 13.72
C LEU A 132 -18.34 -7.33 13.06
N ILE A 133 -18.74 -8.57 13.31
CA ILE A 133 -18.16 -9.77 12.70
C ILE A 133 -19.14 -10.42 11.74
N GLY A 134 -18.65 -10.97 10.63
CA GLY A 134 -19.46 -11.58 9.57
C GLY A 134 -20.06 -12.95 9.89
N GLY A 135 -20.13 -13.32 11.17
CA GLY A 135 -20.74 -14.55 11.65
C GLY A 135 -21.89 -14.24 12.60
N GLY A 136 -23.02 -14.92 12.41
CA GLY A 136 -24.23 -14.77 13.22
C GLY A 136 -24.74 -16.09 13.79
N SER A 137 -26.02 -16.11 14.15
CA SER A 137 -26.70 -17.31 14.66
C SER A 137 -26.69 -18.47 13.66
N ASP A 138 -26.70 -18.18 12.36
CA ASP A 138 -26.67 -19.21 11.31
C ASP A 138 -25.35 -20.00 11.32
N ALA A 139 -24.28 -19.39 11.81
CA ALA A 139 -22.98 -20.02 12.01
C ALA A 139 -22.79 -20.61 13.43
N GLY A 140 -23.84 -20.59 14.26
CA GLY A 140 -23.83 -21.10 15.64
C GLY A 140 -23.24 -20.12 16.67
N ILE A 141 -23.09 -18.84 16.33
CA ILE A 141 -22.66 -17.82 17.30
C ILE A 141 -23.81 -17.46 18.23
N SER A 142 -23.51 -17.27 19.51
CA SER A 142 -24.48 -16.90 20.55
C SER A 142 -23.92 -15.79 21.44
N LYS A 143 -24.83 -15.07 22.12
CA LYS A 143 -24.48 -14.01 23.05
C LYS A 143 -23.58 -14.55 24.17
N GLY A 144 -22.54 -13.79 24.50
CA GLY A 144 -21.54 -14.09 25.51
C GLY A 144 -20.41 -15.01 25.07
N MET A 145 -20.38 -15.45 23.81
CA MET A 145 -19.21 -16.16 23.27
C MET A 145 -17.99 -15.23 23.24
N PRO A 146 -16.82 -15.65 23.77
CA PRO A 146 -15.58 -14.90 23.70
C PRO A 146 -15.04 -14.83 22.27
N VAL A 147 -14.40 -13.71 21.97
CA VAL A 147 -13.72 -13.47 20.69
C VAL A 147 -12.25 -13.20 20.96
N VAL A 148 -11.39 -13.89 20.22
CA VAL A 148 -9.93 -13.88 20.39
C VAL A 148 -9.21 -13.76 19.06
N THR A 149 -7.95 -13.35 19.11
CA THR A 149 -6.98 -13.50 18.02
C THR A 149 -5.90 -14.50 18.42
N SER A 150 -4.93 -14.75 17.53
CA SER A 150 -3.73 -15.51 17.87
C SER A 150 -2.88 -14.88 18.97
N ARG A 151 -3.05 -13.57 19.23
CA ARG A 151 -2.28 -12.82 20.22
C ARG A 151 -2.99 -12.69 21.57
N GLY A 152 -4.32 -12.72 21.60
CA GLY A 152 -5.06 -12.55 22.84
C GLY A 152 -6.55 -12.24 22.71
N LEU A 153 -7.15 -11.88 23.84
CA LEU A 153 -8.56 -11.56 23.98
C LEU A 153 -8.94 -10.28 23.24
N VAL A 154 -9.99 -10.35 22.43
CA VAL A 154 -10.57 -9.18 21.75
C VAL A 154 -11.74 -8.63 22.55
N GLY A 155 -12.63 -9.52 23.00
CA GLY A 155 -13.89 -9.14 23.63
C GLY A 155 -14.89 -10.28 23.70
N ARG A 156 -16.18 -9.94 23.70
CA ARG A 156 -17.28 -10.90 23.74
C ARG A 156 -18.45 -10.47 22.88
N VAL A 157 -19.18 -11.44 22.35
CA VAL A 157 -20.40 -11.20 21.59
C VAL A 157 -21.50 -10.65 22.50
N VAL A 158 -22.07 -9.49 22.18
CA VAL A 158 -23.14 -8.84 22.97
C VAL A 158 -24.48 -8.84 22.24
N GLU A 159 -24.47 -8.83 20.92
CA GLU A 159 -25.65 -8.91 20.06
C GLU A 159 -25.39 -9.91 18.93
N VAL A 160 -26.41 -10.68 18.55
CA VAL A 160 -26.33 -11.68 17.49
C VAL A 160 -27.48 -11.45 16.53
N PHE A 161 -27.16 -11.37 15.25
CA PHE A 161 -28.12 -11.36 14.15
C PHE A 161 -27.94 -12.64 13.33
N ALA A 162 -28.76 -12.85 12.30
CA ALA A 162 -28.71 -14.07 11.48
C ALA A 162 -27.31 -14.31 10.88
N THR A 163 -26.76 -13.29 10.22
CA THR A 163 -25.53 -13.38 9.43
C THR A 163 -24.34 -12.64 10.01
N TYR A 164 -24.54 -11.82 11.04
CA TYR A 164 -23.47 -11.05 11.68
C TYR A 164 -23.71 -10.92 13.19
N SER A 165 -22.69 -10.51 13.94
CA SER A 165 -22.78 -10.29 15.38
C SER A 165 -22.01 -9.04 15.79
N ARG A 166 -22.41 -8.42 16.90
CA ARG A 166 -21.67 -7.32 17.54
C ARG A 166 -20.83 -7.86 18.69
N VAL A 167 -19.56 -7.48 18.69
CA VAL A 167 -18.59 -7.82 19.71
C VAL A 167 -18.25 -6.57 20.50
N GLN A 168 -18.47 -6.58 21.81
CA GLN A 168 -17.99 -5.55 22.73
C GLN A 168 -16.51 -5.82 23.03
N LEU A 169 -15.65 -4.84 22.75
CA LEU A 169 -14.20 -4.98 22.93
C LEU A 169 -13.81 -4.89 24.40
N ILE A 170 -12.66 -5.44 24.78
CA ILE A 170 -12.11 -5.23 26.13
C ILE A 170 -11.60 -3.80 26.38
N THR A 171 -11.46 -3.00 25.31
CA THR A 171 -11.16 -1.57 25.37
C THR A 171 -12.39 -0.71 25.61
N ASP A 172 -13.58 -1.31 25.66
CA ASP A 172 -14.82 -0.64 26.01
C ASP A 172 -14.87 -0.39 27.54
N PRO A 173 -15.14 0.85 28.00
CA PRO A 173 -15.17 1.17 29.43
C PRO A 173 -16.24 0.40 30.23
N GLU A 174 -17.32 -0.04 29.58
CA GLU A 174 -18.38 -0.83 30.23
C GLU A 174 -18.06 -2.34 30.25
N ASN A 175 -16.95 -2.77 29.64
CA ASN A 175 -16.52 -4.15 29.64
C ASN A 175 -15.49 -4.42 30.75
N ALA A 176 -15.95 -5.09 31.81
CA ALA A 176 -15.08 -5.59 32.87
C ALA A 176 -14.69 -7.06 32.62
N VAL A 177 -13.40 -7.35 32.74
CA VAL A 177 -12.82 -8.70 32.58
C VAL A 177 -12.08 -9.06 33.87
N ASN A 178 -12.42 -10.21 34.47
CA ASN A 178 -11.64 -10.72 35.59
C ASN A 178 -10.33 -11.33 35.07
N VAL A 179 -9.22 -10.89 35.65
CA VAL A 179 -7.88 -11.24 35.20
C VAL A 179 -7.06 -11.85 36.32
N LYS A 180 -6.03 -12.57 35.93
CA LYS A 180 -4.97 -13.06 36.81
C LYS A 180 -3.61 -12.76 36.20
N PHE A 181 -2.65 -12.50 37.07
CA PHE A 181 -1.27 -12.29 36.70
C PHE A 181 -0.53 -13.63 36.72
N GLN A 182 0.28 -13.91 35.69
CA GLN A 182 0.79 -15.26 35.46
C GLN A 182 1.78 -15.73 36.54
N GLU A 183 2.65 -14.83 37.03
CA GLU A 183 3.75 -15.16 37.92
C GLU A 183 3.34 -14.99 39.38
N SER A 184 2.82 -13.82 39.72
CA SER A 184 2.34 -13.46 41.06
C SER A 184 1.06 -14.19 41.46
N ARG A 185 0.30 -14.73 40.48
CA ARG A 185 -1.00 -15.41 40.68
C ARG A 185 -2.05 -14.58 41.40
N THR A 186 -1.84 -13.27 41.52
CA THR A 186 -2.84 -12.35 42.04
C THR A 186 -3.94 -12.11 40.99
N GLU A 187 -5.07 -11.62 41.46
CA GLU A 187 -6.25 -11.37 40.64
C GLU A 187 -6.59 -9.88 40.63
N GLY A 188 -7.40 -9.49 39.66
CA GLY A 188 -7.92 -8.13 39.56
C GLY A 188 -9.02 -8.04 38.52
N VAL A 189 -9.51 -6.82 38.34
CA VAL A 189 -10.55 -6.50 37.36
C VAL A 189 -9.99 -5.54 36.33
N LEU A 190 -9.87 -6.01 35.10
CA LEU A 190 -9.50 -5.20 33.95
C LEU A 190 -10.70 -4.43 33.44
N THR A 191 -10.51 -3.11 33.30
CA THR A 191 -11.43 -2.18 32.65
C THR A 191 -10.64 -1.28 31.71
N ALA A 192 -11.34 -0.56 30.84
CA ALA A 192 -10.71 0.41 29.96
C ALA A 192 -11.08 1.84 30.35
N LYS A 193 -10.12 2.75 30.24
CA LYS A 193 -10.40 4.19 30.27
C LYS A 193 -11.06 4.63 28.95
N LEU A 194 -11.65 5.82 28.93
CA LEU A 194 -12.27 6.41 27.72
C LEU A 194 -11.32 6.49 26.52
N ASN A 195 -10.02 6.66 26.77
CA ASN A 195 -8.98 6.67 25.73
C ASN A 195 -8.62 5.27 25.20
N GLY A 196 -9.16 4.19 25.77
CA GLY A 196 -8.90 2.80 25.39
C GLY A 196 -7.71 2.17 26.13
N GLU A 197 -7.09 2.90 27.08
CA GLU A 197 -6.03 2.36 27.93
C GLU A 197 -6.62 1.30 28.88
N LEU A 198 -6.00 0.11 28.89
CA LEU A 198 -6.40 -1.00 29.76
C LEU A 198 -5.78 -0.83 31.14
N VAL A 199 -6.60 -0.89 32.17
CA VAL A 199 -6.18 -0.79 33.57
C VAL A 199 -6.78 -1.94 34.37
N VAL A 200 -5.95 -2.59 35.17
CA VAL A 200 -6.38 -3.57 36.16
C VAL A 200 -6.45 -2.88 37.51
N ASP A 201 -7.60 -2.99 38.16
CA ASP A 201 -7.87 -2.52 39.51
C ASP A 201 -8.16 -3.72 40.44
N LEU A 202 -8.39 -3.44 41.73
CA LEU A 202 -8.70 -4.42 42.78
C LEU A 202 -7.59 -5.46 42.99
N ILE A 203 -6.34 -5.05 42.78
CA ILE A 203 -5.16 -5.87 43.02
C ILE A 203 -4.79 -5.78 44.51
N ASP A 204 -4.50 -6.91 45.16
CA ASP A 204 -4.04 -6.94 46.55
C ASP A 204 -2.82 -6.01 46.76
N LEU A 205 -2.86 -5.19 47.82
CA LEU A 205 -1.79 -4.26 48.18
C LEU A 205 -0.46 -4.95 48.48
N ASN A 206 -0.49 -6.21 48.92
CA ASN A 206 0.70 -6.98 49.26
C ASN A 206 1.19 -7.84 48.09
N ALA A 207 0.51 -7.81 46.93
CA ALA A 207 0.95 -8.58 45.78
C ALA A 207 2.22 -7.97 45.18
N GLU A 208 3.25 -8.80 45.01
CA GLU A 208 4.47 -8.45 44.30
C GLU A 208 4.25 -8.58 42.80
N LEU A 209 4.07 -7.44 42.12
CA LEU A 209 3.91 -7.37 40.67
C LEU A 209 5.21 -6.95 39.99
N SER A 210 5.46 -7.51 38.80
CA SER A 210 6.63 -7.16 37.99
C SER A 210 6.22 -6.51 36.66
N GLN A 211 6.90 -5.42 36.28
CA GLN A 211 6.71 -4.83 34.96
C GLN A 211 7.04 -5.87 33.87
N GLY A 212 6.19 -5.97 32.84
CA GLY A 212 6.31 -6.97 31.78
C GLY A 212 5.64 -8.32 32.08
N GLU A 213 5.14 -8.54 33.29
CA GLU A 213 4.41 -9.76 33.67
C GLU A 213 3.17 -9.95 32.79
N LEU A 214 2.88 -11.19 32.40
CA LEU A 214 1.75 -11.51 31.54
C LEU A 214 0.42 -11.51 32.31
N VAL A 215 -0.59 -10.89 31.72
CA VAL A 215 -1.96 -10.83 32.22
C VAL A 215 -2.85 -11.74 31.39
N LEU A 216 -3.59 -12.61 32.07
CA LEU A 216 -4.47 -13.62 31.50
C LEU A 216 -5.90 -13.44 32.04
N THR A 217 -6.91 -13.94 31.34
CA THR A 217 -8.25 -14.09 31.93
C THR A 217 -8.22 -15.09 33.09
N SER A 218 -8.89 -14.76 34.21
CA SER A 218 -8.95 -15.68 35.36
C SER A 218 -10.02 -16.77 35.20
N GLY A 219 -11.05 -16.50 34.41
CA GLY A 219 -12.24 -17.36 34.29
C GLY A 219 -13.29 -17.12 35.38
N LEU A 220 -12.98 -16.27 36.37
CA LEU A 220 -13.90 -15.92 37.44
C LEU A 220 -15.11 -15.15 36.92
N GLY A 221 -16.26 -15.38 37.56
CA GLY A 221 -17.54 -14.80 37.14
C GLY A 221 -18.10 -15.39 35.85
N GLY A 222 -17.43 -16.38 35.22
CA GLY A 222 -17.95 -17.17 34.11
C GLY A 222 -18.30 -16.39 32.84
N LYS A 223 -17.84 -15.14 32.69
CA LYS A 223 -18.02 -14.33 31.47
C LYS A 223 -17.02 -14.67 30.36
N TYR A 224 -15.84 -15.15 30.75
CA TYR A 224 -14.74 -15.54 29.87
C TYR A 224 -14.15 -16.85 30.36
N PRO A 225 -13.57 -17.70 29.49
CA PRO A 225 -12.78 -18.84 29.92
C PRO A 225 -11.47 -18.36 30.55
N ALA A 226 -10.84 -19.21 31.35
CA ALA A 226 -9.53 -18.93 31.94
C ALA A 226 -8.41 -19.02 30.88
N ASP A 227 -7.28 -18.39 31.19
CA ASP A 227 -6.00 -18.56 30.49
C ASP A 227 -5.95 -18.01 29.04
N ILE A 228 -6.80 -17.04 28.71
CA ILE A 228 -6.65 -16.25 27.47
C ILE A 228 -5.69 -15.08 27.72
N PRO A 229 -4.61 -14.92 26.92
CA PRO A 229 -3.72 -13.77 27.02
C PRO A 229 -4.43 -12.45 26.75
N ILE A 230 -4.09 -11.42 27.51
CA ILE A 230 -4.58 -10.06 27.29
C ILE A 230 -3.42 -9.14 26.92
N GLY A 231 -2.35 -9.16 27.72
CA GLY A 231 -1.30 -8.15 27.63
C GLY A 231 -0.23 -8.34 28.69
N ARG A 232 0.62 -7.33 28.84
CA ARG A 232 1.67 -7.28 29.86
C ARG A 232 1.58 -6.02 30.70
N ILE A 233 2.06 -6.07 31.93
CA ILE A 233 2.12 -4.89 32.81
C ILE A 233 3.05 -3.85 32.18
N LEU A 234 2.50 -2.66 31.89
CA LEU A 234 3.25 -1.50 31.43
C LEU A 234 3.77 -0.67 32.60
N SER A 235 2.93 -0.42 33.60
CA SER A 235 3.29 0.34 34.80
C SER A 235 2.41 -0.08 35.98
N ILE A 236 2.96 0.02 37.19
CA ILE A 236 2.26 -0.27 38.44
C ILE A 236 2.08 1.05 39.18
N HIS A 237 0.87 1.29 39.65
CA HIS A 237 0.46 2.48 40.38
C HIS A 237 -0.04 2.05 41.76
N HIS A 238 0.60 2.59 42.79
CA HIS A 238 0.19 2.42 44.18
C HIS A 238 0.43 3.75 44.90
N ARG A 239 -0.50 4.14 45.78
CA ARG A 239 -0.31 5.26 46.72
C ARG A 239 -0.47 4.73 48.13
N ASP A 240 0.21 5.37 49.09
CA ASP A 240 0.28 4.90 50.48
C ASP A 240 -1.09 4.78 51.20
N TYR A 241 -2.14 5.40 50.65
CA TYR A 241 -3.51 5.39 51.19
C TYR A 241 -4.52 4.61 50.34
N ASP A 242 -4.07 3.97 49.25
CA ASP A 242 -4.96 3.16 48.41
C ASP A 242 -5.22 1.80 49.07
N LEU A 243 -6.46 1.32 48.98
CA LEU A 243 -6.83 -0.02 49.49
C LEU A 243 -6.40 -1.16 48.55
N PHE A 244 -6.13 -0.83 47.29
CA PHE A 244 -5.76 -1.74 46.22
C PHE A 244 -4.69 -1.10 45.33
N GLN A 245 -3.87 -1.92 44.68
CA GLN A 245 -2.96 -1.45 43.63
C GLN A 245 -3.68 -1.41 42.28
N GLN A 246 -3.19 -0.57 41.38
CA GLN A 246 -3.58 -0.55 39.98
C GLN A 246 -2.39 -0.86 39.06
N ALA A 247 -2.65 -1.47 37.91
CA ALA A 247 -1.65 -1.71 36.89
C ALA A 247 -2.19 -1.30 35.51
N THR A 248 -1.40 -0.54 34.76
CA THR A 248 -1.67 -0.22 33.35
C THR A 248 -1.15 -1.36 32.49
N ILE A 249 -1.96 -1.84 31.56
CA ILE A 249 -1.65 -3.02 30.74
C ILE A 249 -1.43 -2.62 29.28
N GLN A 250 -0.31 -3.07 28.72
CA GLN A 250 -0.09 -3.05 27.29
C GLN A 250 -0.76 -4.26 26.65
N SER A 251 -1.80 -4.03 25.85
CA SER A 251 -2.49 -5.08 25.11
C SER A 251 -1.55 -5.82 24.15
N SER A 252 -1.70 -7.14 24.06
CA SER A 252 -1.06 -7.96 23.01
C SER A 252 -1.82 -7.89 21.68
N VAL A 253 -3.06 -7.40 21.69
CA VAL A 253 -3.93 -7.25 20.53
C VAL A 253 -3.92 -5.80 20.05
N GLU A 254 -3.71 -5.61 18.75
CA GLU A 254 -3.84 -4.32 18.08
C GLU A 254 -5.29 -4.16 17.58
N PHE A 255 -6.11 -3.47 18.37
CA PHE A 255 -7.55 -3.36 18.10
C PHE A 255 -7.87 -2.65 16.79
N ASP A 256 -7.02 -1.74 16.33
CA ASP A 256 -7.25 -0.97 15.10
C ASP A 256 -7.03 -1.81 13.83
N GLN A 257 -6.29 -2.92 13.90
CA GLN A 257 -5.90 -3.77 12.76
C GLN A 257 -6.51 -5.18 12.81
N LEU A 258 -7.68 -5.32 13.44
CA LEU A 258 -8.45 -6.56 13.46
C LEU A 258 -9.15 -6.84 12.11
N ASP A 259 -8.63 -7.79 11.34
CA ASP A 259 -9.26 -8.24 10.10
C ASP A 259 -9.99 -9.58 10.26
N ILE A 260 -9.35 -10.55 10.93
CA ILE A 260 -9.89 -11.90 11.15
C ILE A 260 -9.79 -12.23 12.63
N VAL A 261 -10.88 -12.75 13.19
CA VAL A 261 -10.98 -13.15 14.60
C VAL A 261 -11.52 -14.57 14.74
N LEU A 262 -11.29 -15.17 15.90
CA LEU A 262 -11.83 -16.48 16.28
C LEU A 262 -12.90 -16.30 17.36
N VAL A 263 -14.05 -16.92 17.17
CA VAL A 263 -15.11 -17.02 18.18
C VAL A 263 -15.03 -18.38 18.85
N ILE A 264 -15.03 -18.42 20.19
CA ILE A 264 -15.03 -19.66 20.96
C ILE A 264 -16.48 -20.15 21.10
N THR A 265 -16.88 -21.11 20.25
CA THR A 265 -18.29 -21.50 20.06
C THR A 265 -18.80 -22.53 21.08
N ASN A 266 -17.90 -23.26 21.74
CA ASN A 266 -18.27 -24.20 22.80
C ASN A 266 -18.27 -23.58 24.21
N PHE A 267 -18.00 -22.28 24.34
CA PHE A 267 -18.08 -21.58 25.62
C PHE A 267 -19.52 -21.23 25.95
N ARG A 268 -19.94 -21.54 27.19
CA ARG A 268 -21.25 -21.14 27.72
C ARG A 268 -21.03 -20.18 28.89
N PRO A 269 -21.45 -18.91 28.76
CA PRO A 269 -21.30 -17.96 29.85
C PRO A 269 -22.18 -18.36 31.04
N LEU A 270 -21.67 -18.20 32.26
CA LEU A 270 -22.48 -18.31 33.47
C LEU A 270 -23.26 -17.02 33.65
N ILE A 271 -24.59 -17.09 33.53
CA ILE A 271 -25.47 -15.96 33.83
C ILE A 271 -25.83 -16.07 35.31
N PHE A 272 -25.24 -15.19 36.13
CA PHE A 272 -25.75 -14.93 37.46
C PHE A 272 -26.95 -13.99 37.31
N GLU A 273 -28.14 -14.56 37.22
CA GLU A 273 -29.37 -13.80 37.32
C GLU A 273 -29.40 -13.19 38.74
N GLN A 274 -29.21 -11.88 38.86
CA GLN A 274 -29.54 -11.21 40.11
C GLN A 274 -31.07 -11.30 40.23
N PRO A 275 -31.61 -11.83 41.34
CA PRO A 275 -33.04 -11.74 41.57
C PRO A 275 -33.40 -10.26 41.53
N ASN A 276 -34.31 -9.92 40.62
CA ASN A 276 -34.84 -8.57 40.49
C ASN A 276 -35.38 -8.15 41.88
N PRO A 277 -34.96 -7.00 42.45
CA PRO A 277 -35.47 -6.55 43.74
C PRO A 277 -36.98 -6.24 43.71
#